data_AF-E4T2E4-F1
#
_entry.id   AF-E4T2E4-F1
#
_cell.length_a   1.000
_cell.length_b   1.000
_cell.length_c   1.000
_cell.angle_alpha   90.00
_cell.angle_beta   90.00
_cell.angle_gamma   90.00
#
_symmetry.space_group_name_H-M   'P 1'
#
loop_
_entity.id
_entity.type
_entity.pdbx_description
1 polymer ?
#
loop_
_entity_poly.entity_id
_entity_poly.type
_entity_poly.pdbx_seq_one_letter_code
_entity_poly.pdbx_strand_id
1 'polypeptide(L)'
;MKKILMLVLVLVATSASTFALNPKDYSVFYSLNNKSTFSGIVKYLEADKEQADFLKQIFDETTKELDNATKSNNEKLAESVMKYNLYNAKCILSQDQYERYLKMLNTFSYNEKSVLVAQK
;
A
#
# COMPACT_ATOMS: atom_id res chain seq x y z
N MET A 1 -4.36 -5.14 24.69
CA MET A 1 -5.59 -4.52 24.17
C MET A 1 -5.99 -5.24 22.89
N LYS A 2 -7.03 -6.08 22.95
CA LYS A 2 -7.56 -6.84 21.82
C LYS A 2 -8.64 -5.98 21.16
N LYS A 3 -8.71 -5.97 19.81
CA LYS A 3 -9.78 -5.41 18.95
C LYS A 3 -9.50 -4.11 18.15
N ILE A 4 -8.35 -3.97 17.48
CA ILE A 4 -8.20 -2.97 16.38
C ILE A 4 -7.53 -3.60 15.14
N LEU A 5 -8.00 -4.77 14.70
CA LEU A 5 -7.49 -5.45 13.50
C LEU A 5 -8.64 -5.93 12.63
N MET A 6 -9.52 -5.01 12.24
CA MET A 6 -10.60 -5.27 11.29
C MET A 6 -10.81 -3.99 10.50
N LEU A 7 -10.16 -3.87 9.33
CA LEU A 7 -10.57 -3.05 8.16
C LEU A 7 -9.44 -3.00 7.11
N VAL A 8 -8.96 -4.15 6.63
CA VAL A 8 -8.07 -4.18 5.43
C VAL A 8 -8.67 -5.00 4.28
N LEU A 9 -9.76 -5.74 4.49
CA LEU A 9 -10.35 -6.61 3.45
C LEU A 9 -11.87 -6.52 3.42
N VAL A 10 -12.38 -5.34 3.09
CA VAL A 10 -13.74 -5.23 2.51
C VAL A 10 -13.58 -4.71 1.08
N LEU A 11 -12.88 -5.49 0.26
CA LEU A 11 -13.02 -5.39 -1.19
C LEU A 11 -14.17 -6.32 -1.58
N VAL A 12 -15.36 -5.75 -1.43
CA VAL A 12 -16.47 -5.81 -2.38
C VAL A 12 -16.80 -7.21 -2.95
N ALA A 13 -17.67 -7.92 -2.25
CA ALA A 13 -18.56 -8.88 -2.89
C ALA A 13 -19.68 -8.10 -3.64
N THR A 14 -19.40 -7.60 -4.84
CA THR A 14 -20.46 -7.16 -5.78
C THR A 14 -20.19 -7.69 -7.18
N SER A 15 -20.94 -8.72 -7.53
CA SER A 15 -21.48 -9.04 -8.86
C SER A 15 -20.83 -8.37 -10.09
N ALA A 16 -20.09 -9.18 -10.85
CA ALA A 16 -20.05 -9.22 -12.32
C ALA A 16 -20.31 -7.92 -13.09
N SER A 17 -19.52 -6.89 -12.82
CA SER A 17 -19.33 -5.77 -13.74
C SER A 17 -17.84 -5.68 -14.00
N THR A 18 -17.42 -5.98 -15.23
CA THR A 18 -16.03 -5.92 -15.69
C THR A 18 -15.60 -4.46 -15.74
N PHE A 19 -15.37 -3.85 -14.58
CA PHE A 19 -14.68 -2.58 -14.50
C PHE A 19 -13.19 -2.84 -14.72
N ALA A 20 -12.57 -2.03 -15.58
CA ALA A 20 -11.12 -2.03 -15.70
C ALA A 20 -10.52 -1.60 -14.37
N LEU A 21 -9.43 -2.25 -13.96
CA LEU A 21 -8.64 -1.85 -12.80
C LEU A 21 -8.31 -0.37 -12.91
N ASN A 22 -8.72 0.40 -11.91
CA ASN A 22 -8.40 1.81 -11.85
C ASN A 22 -7.12 2.00 -11.03
N PRO A 23 -6.05 2.59 -11.58
CA PRO A 23 -4.84 2.90 -10.82
C PRO A 23 -5.11 3.68 -9.52
N LYS A 24 -6.21 4.46 -9.48
CA LYS A 24 -6.66 5.18 -8.28
C LYS A 24 -7.03 4.27 -7.11
N ASP A 25 -7.38 3.01 -7.36
CA ASP A 25 -7.71 2.06 -6.29
C ASP A 25 -6.44 1.57 -5.57
N TYR A 26 -5.26 1.81 -6.14
CA TYR A 26 -3.95 1.36 -5.63
C TYR A 26 -2.92 2.49 -5.47
N SER A 27 -3.35 3.74 -5.66
CA SER A 27 -2.58 4.98 -5.60
C SER A 27 -1.64 5.13 -4.40
N VAL A 28 -2.06 4.62 -3.24
CA VAL A 28 -1.24 4.62 -2.02
C VAL A 28 0.08 3.88 -2.24
N PHE A 29 0.05 2.72 -2.91
CA PHE A 29 1.25 1.92 -3.16
C PHE A 29 2.17 2.57 -4.20
N TYR A 30 1.61 3.21 -5.22
CA TYR A 30 2.38 4.02 -6.18
C TYR A 30 3.09 5.21 -5.48
N SER A 31 2.46 5.77 -4.45
CA SER A 31 2.99 6.93 -3.71
C SER A 31 4.15 6.59 -2.78
N LEU A 32 4.28 5.33 -2.33
CA LEU A 32 5.35 4.89 -1.41
C LEU A 32 6.75 5.12 -1.98
N ASN A 33 6.86 5.11 -3.30
CA ASN A 33 8.13 5.13 -4.01
C ASN A 33 8.58 6.54 -4.44
N ASN A 34 7.73 7.55 -4.23
CA ASN A 34 8.13 8.94 -4.42
C ASN A 34 9.27 9.28 -3.45
N LYS A 35 10.37 9.87 -3.95
CA LYS A 35 11.60 10.10 -3.15
C LYS A 35 11.36 10.89 -1.86
N SER A 36 10.54 11.94 -1.90
CA SER A 36 10.23 12.74 -0.71
C SER A 36 9.33 11.96 0.27
N THR A 37 8.35 11.23 -0.27
CA THR A 37 7.48 10.35 0.52
C THR A 37 8.30 9.27 1.21
N PHE A 38 9.15 8.55 0.47
CA PHE A 38 9.99 7.48 0.99
C PHE A 38 10.87 7.93 2.15
N SER A 39 11.53 9.09 2.04
CA SER A 39 12.31 9.64 3.15
C SER A 39 11.44 9.94 4.38
N GLY A 40 10.24 10.47 4.17
CA GLY A 40 9.25 10.68 5.23
C GLY A 40 8.79 9.37 5.88
N ILE A 41 8.57 8.32 5.08
CA ILE A 41 8.20 6.98 5.54
C ILE A 41 9.30 6.42 6.44
N VAL A 42 10.55 6.37 5.96
CA VAL A 42 11.69 5.85 6.72
C VAL A 42 11.82 6.56 8.07
N LYS A 43 11.66 7.90 8.07
CA LYS A 43 11.71 8.70 9.31
C LYS A 43 10.54 8.39 10.25
N TYR A 44 9.32 8.28 9.73
CA TYR A 44 8.12 7.99 10.55
C TYR A 44 8.14 6.58 11.14
N LEU A 45 8.65 5.61 10.39
CA LEU A 45 8.83 4.25 10.83
C LEU A 45 10.04 4.09 11.75
N GLU A 46 10.90 5.11 11.88
CA GLU A 46 12.18 4.98 12.58
C GLU A 46 12.98 3.77 12.06
N ALA A 47 12.94 3.55 10.74
CA ALA A 47 13.62 2.44 10.10
C ALA A 47 15.12 2.72 10.01
N ASP A 48 15.93 1.72 10.35
CA ASP A 48 17.37 1.83 10.16
C ASP A 48 17.76 1.77 8.67
N LYS A 49 19.06 1.92 8.38
CA LYS A 49 19.55 1.93 7.01
C LYS A 49 19.24 0.65 6.25
N GLU A 50 19.42 -0.51 6.88
CA GLU A 50 19.21 -1.81 6.24
C GLU A 50 17.72 -2.03 5.97
N GLN A 51 16.86 -1.72 6.95
CA GLN A 51 15.41 -1.75 6.78
C GLN A 51 14.96 -0.81 5.66
N ALA A 52 15.51 0.40 5.59
CA ALA A 52 15.21 1.35 4.53
C ALA A 52 15.61 0.80 3.15
N ASP A 53 16.81 0.24 3.03
CA ASP A 53 17.30 -0.34 1.76
C ASP A 53 16.38 -1.47 1.28
N PHE A 54 15.91 -2.35 2.18
CA PHE A 54 14.96 -3.41 1.83
C PHE A 54 13.54 -2.90 1.53
N LEU A 55 13.04 -1.94 2.30
CA LEU A 55 11.74 -1.32 2.02
C LEU A 55 11.72 -0.67 0.64
N LYS A 56 12.83 -0.03 0.23
CA LYS A 56 12.94 0.57 -1.10
C LYS A 56 12.78 -0.48 -2.20
N GLN A 57 13.46 -1.62 -2.08
CA GLN A 57 13.37 -2.72 -3.04
C GLN A 57 11.94 -3.24 -3.16
N ILE A 58 11.25 -3.43 -2.04
CA ILE A 58 9.87 -3.91 -2.05
C ILE A 58 8.92 -2.88 -2.66
N PHE A 59 9.10 -1.59 -2.38
CA PHE A 59 8.26 -0.54 -2.95
C PHE A 59 8.47 -0.40 -4.46
N ASP A 60 9.71 -0.56 -4.94
CA ASP A 60 10.04 -0.62 -6.36
C ASP A 60 9.32 -1.79 -7.05
N GLU A 61 9.46 -3.00 -6.50
CA GLU A 61 8.82 -4.20 -7.09
C GLU A 61 7.30 -4.11 -7.02
N THR A 62 6.75 -3.60 -5.91
CA THR A 62 5.30 -3.37 -5.75
C THR A 62 4.78 -2.43 -6.84
N THR A 63 5.48 -1.33 -7.09
CA THR A 63 5.10 -0.34 -8.11
C THR A 63 5.11 -0.98 -9.51
N LYS A 64 6.20 -1.68 -9.84
CA LYS A 64 6.39 -2.34 -11.13
C LYS A 64 5.33 -3.40 -11.40
N GLU A 65 5.01 -4.24 -10.42
CA GLU A 65 4.04 -5.31 -10.61
C GLU A 65 2.58 -4.83 -10.54
N LEU A 66 2.28 -3.75 -9.83
CA LEU A 66 0.97 -3.08 -9.93
C LEU A 66 0.75 -2.46 -11.32
N ASP A 67 1.79 -1.87 -11.92
CA ASP A 67 1.73 -1.40 -13.31
C ASP A 67 1.44 -2.55 -14.28
N ASN A 68 2.08 -3.70 -14.09
CA ASN A 68 1.84 -4.91 -14.89
C ASN A 68 0.40 -5.42 -14.71
N ALA A 69 -0.09 -5.48 -13.47
CA ALA A 69 -1.47 -5.86 -13.17
C ALA A 69 -2.49 -4.93 -13.83
N THR A 70 -2.24 -3.62 -13.75
CA THR A 70 -3.09 -2.60 -14.37
C THR A 70 -3.12 -2.75 -15.88
N LYS A 71 -1.94 -2.84 -16.53
CA LYS A 71 -1.82 -3.00 -18.00
C LYS A 71 -2.48 -4.28 -18.52
N SER A 72 -2.46 -5.34 -17.72
CA SER A 72 -3.08 -6.63 -18.04
C SER A 72 -4.52 -6.77 -17.53
N ASN A 73 -5.07 -5.74 -16.88
CA ASN A 73 -6.36 -5.76 -16.21
C ASN A 73 -6.55 -6.99 -15.29
N ASN A 74 -5.49 -7.37 -14.58
CA ASN A 74 -5.43 -8.59 -13.78
C ASN A 74 -5.55 -8.29 -12.29
N GLU A 75 -6.78 -8.30 -11.79
CA GLU A 75 -7.11 -7.99 -10.39
C GLU A 75 -6.44 -8.95 -9.40
N LYS A 76 -6.35 -10.24 -9.75
CA LYS A 76 -5.68 -11.25 -8.91
C LYS A 76 -4.20 -10.95 -8.75
N LEU A 77 -3.55 -10.47 -9.81
CA LEU A 77 -2.15 -10.05 -9.72
C LEU A 77 -2.03 -8.81 -8.82
N ALA A 78 -2.89 -7.80 -9.00
CA ALA A 78 -2.88 -6.62 -8.14
C ALA A 78 -3.03 -6.97 -6.65
N GLU A 79 -3.99 -7.84 -6.31
CA GLU A 79 -4.20 -8.31 -4.94
C GLU A 79 -2.98 -9.09 -4.41
N SER A 80 -2.36 -9.94 -5.23
CA SER A 80 -1.15 -10.68 -4.88
C SER A 80 0.02 -9.74 -4.60
N VAL A 81 0.18 -8.68 -5.39
CA VAL A 81 1.25 -7.68 -5.23
C VAL A 81 1.07 -6.87 -3.93
N MET A 82 -0.17 -6.53 -3.57
CA MET A 82 -0.45 -5.91 -2.27
C MET A 82 -0.11 -6.84 -1.10
N LYS A 83 -0.47 -8.12 -1.19
CA LYS A 83 -0.11 -9.12 -0.17
C LYS A 83 1.40 -9.30 -0.05
N TYR A 84 2.11 -9.33 -1.18
CA TYR A 84 3.57 -9.36 -1.22
C TYR A 84 4.16 -8.17 -0.46
N ASN A 85 3.69 -6.95 -0.74
CA ASN A 85 4.17 -5.75 -0.06
C ASN A 85 3.99 -5.83 1.46
N LEU A 86 2.77 -6.13 1.92
CA LEU A 86 2.43 -6.21 3.34
C LEU A 86 3.24 -7.31 4.06
N TYR A 87 3.36 -8.48 3.43
CA TYR A 87 4.10 -9.60 3.99
C TYR A 87 5.59 -9.27 4.16
N ASN A 88 6.23 -8.77 3.11
CA ASN A 88 7.66 -8.50 3.16
C ASN A 88 7.98 -7.31 4.09
N ALA A 89 7.12 -6.27 4.12
CA ALA A 89 7.26 -5.18 5.09
C ALA A 89 7.21 -5.71 6.54
N LYS A 90 6.35 -6.71 6.83
CA LYS A 90 6.29 -7.36 8.14
C LYS A 90 7.57 -8.15 8.48
N CYS A 91 8.23 -8.73 7.48
CA CYS A 91 9.47 -9.47 7.69
C CYS A 91 10.68 -8.56 7.98
N ILE A 92 10.65 -7.32 7.50
CA ILE A 92 11.76 -6.34 7.66
C ILE A 92 11.58 -5.50 8.92
N LEU A 93 10.35 -5.08 9.18
CA LEU A 93 10.04 -4.16 10.26
C LEU A 93 9.83 -4.92 11.57
N SER A 94 10.22 -4.29 12.68
CA SER A 94 9.77 -4.75 13.99
C SER A 94 8.24 -4.65 14.10
N GLN A 95 7.66 -5.32 15.10
CA GLN A 95 6.21 -5.29 15.32
C GLN A 95 5.67 -3.86 15.41
N ASP A 96 6.31 -2.99 16.20
CA ASP A 96 5.88 -1.60 16.39
C ASP A 96 6.00 -0.77 15.11
N GLN A 97 7.09 -0.98 14.36
CA GLN A 97 7.31 -0.31 13.08
C GLN A 97 6.28 -0.78 12.04
N TYR A 98 5.96 -2.07 12.00
CA TYR A 98 4.95 -2.62 11.11
C TYR A 98 3.54 -2.11 11.45
N GLU A 99 3.20 -1.95 12.72
CA GLU A 99 1.94 -1.32 13.12
C GLU A 99 1.86 0.15 12.69
N ARG A 100 2.97 0.90 12.79
CA ARG A 100 3.06 2.26 12.24
C ARG A 100 2.88 2.26 10.73
N TYR A 101 3.49 1.31 10.02
CA TYR A 101 3.36 1.15 8.57
C TYR A 101 1.90 0.94 8.15
N LEU A 102 1.17 0.05 8.82
CA LEU A 102 -0.26 -0.17 8.55
C LEU A 102 -1.10 1.09 8.81
N LYS A 103 -0.83 1.83 9.89
CA LYS A 103 -1.51 3.11 10.19
C LYS A 103 -1.26 4.16 9.10
N MET A 104 -0.03 4.23 8.60
CA MET A 104 0.34 5.14 7.52
C MET A 104 -0.39 4.80 6.22
N LEU A 105 -0.43 3.52 5.81
CA LEU A 105 -1.19 3.09 4.62
C LEU A 105 -2.67 3.47 4.72
N ASN A 106 -3.28 3.25 5.89
CA ASN A 106 -4.66 3.64 6.15
C ASN A 106 -4.87 5.16 6.06
N THR A 107 -3.91 5.94 6.56
CA THR A 107 -3.97 7.41 6.53
C THR A 107 -3.85 7.95 5.11
N PHE A 108 -2.93 7.42 4.30
CA PHE A 108 -2.84 7.76 2.88
C PHE A 108 -4.12 7.40 2.12
N SER A 109 -4.68 6.22 2.39
CA SER A 109 -5.95 5.77 1.78
C SER A 109 -7.12 6.69 2.16
N TYR A 110 -7.14 7.20 3.40
CA TYR A 110 -8.17 8.12 3.87
C TYR A 110 -8.01 9.52 3.25
N ASN A 111 -6.78 10.04 3.22
CA ASN A 111 -6.47 11.36 2.69
C ASN A 111 -6.77 11.46 1.19
N GLU A 112 -6.57 10.40 0.42
CA GLU A 112 -6.98 10.41 -0.98
C GLU A 112 -8.49 10.42 -1.17
N LYS A 113 -9.25 9.70 -0.33
CA LYS A 113 -10.71 9.77 -0.35
C LYS A 113 -11.20 11.18 -0.02
N SER A 114 -10.59 11.87 0.95
CA SER A 114 -10.97 13.25 1.28
C SER A 114 -10.55 14.27 0.21
N VAL A 115 -9.43 14.08 -0.50
CA VAL A 115 -9.08 14.90 -1.68
C VAL A 115 -10.12 14.75 -2.79
N LEU A 116 -10.64 13.55 -3.03
CA LEU A 116 -11.71 13.32 -4.01
C LEU A 116 -13.06 13.93 -3.58
N VAL A 117 -13.35 13.95 -2.28
CA VAL A 117 -14.57 14.58 -1.74
C VAL A 117 -14.48 16.12 -1.77
N ALA A 118 -13.29 16.69 -1.60
CA ALA A 118 -13.07 18.13 -1.66
C ALA A 118 -13.03 18.70 -3.08
N GLN A 119 -12.79 17.88 -4.11
CA GLN A 119 -12.82 18.28 -5.53
C GLN A 119 -14.22 18.21 -6.16
N LYS A 120 -15.28 18.57 -5.42
CA LYS A 120 -16.65 18.54 -5.92
C LYS A 120 -17.25 19.91 -6.11
#